data_AF-A0A261BPC6-F1
#
_entry.id   AF-A0A261BPC6-F1
#
_cell.length_a   1.000
_cell.length_b   1.000
_cell.length_c   1.000
_cell.angle_alpha   90.00
_cell.angle_beta   90.00
_cell.angle_gamma   90.00
#
_symmetry.space_group_name_H-M   'P 1'
#
loop_
_entity.id
_entity.type
_entity.pdbx_description
1 polymer ?
#
loop_
_entity_poly.entity_id
_entity_poly.type
_entity_poly.pdbx_seq_one_letter_code
_entity_poly.pdbx_strand_id
1 'polypeptide(L)'
;MRVTPFFTLLFVVLNTVSLVGTQQAFGSVSYPAIQRIIPHATNANAFALAQGLNQNVGKYAAMRTLVNQFFTQNKAGKPNPKTLSLYDNSTYSRQKLVALVNNRQAITNWWTQDLTPGFTKIYNAATATTYKNLYAYFDSRYTNSFTYTVVYWMLTVLMKDMWNEVTYNATVDMITDTMTKQVEKSPTLVFEIYTEAFEANHNQTYMKGKW
;
A
#
# COMPACT_ATOMS: atom_id res chain seq x y z
N MET A 1 5.70 -27.96 10.52
CA MET A 1 5.81 -27.00 9.40
C MET A 1 4.65 -27.20 8.42
N ARG A 2 3.97 -26.15 7.94
CA ARG A 2 2.89 -26.23 6.94
C ARG A 2 3.49 -25.93 5.55
N VAL A 3 3.51 -26.89 4.61
CA VAL A 3 4.55 -26.93 3.53
C VAL A 3 4.02 -26.74 2.08
N THR A 4 2.76 -27.03 1.77
CA THR A 4 2.41 -27.35 0.36
C THR A 4 2.17 -26.18 -0.63
N PRO A 5 1.68 -24.97 -0.25
CA PRO A 5 1.55 -23.85 -1.21
C PRO A 5 2.83 -23.00 -1.37
N PHE A 6 3.91 -23.39 -0.68
CA PHE A 6 5.09 -22.56 -0.46
C PHE A 6 6.11 -22.64 -1.61
N PHE A 7 6.27 -23.82 -2.24
CA PHE A 7 7.29 -24.06 -3.27
C PHE A 7 7.01 -23.32 -4.59
N THR A 8 5.75 -23.24 -5.02
CA THR A 8 5.36 -22.55 -6.27
C THR A 8 5.51 -21.04 -6.16
N LEU A 9 5.28 -20.49 -4.96
CA LEU A 9 5.36 -19.07 -4.67
C LEU A 9 6.82 -18.59 -4.51
N LEU A 10 7.70 -19.44 -3.95
CA LEU A 10 9.15 -19.22 -3.84
C LEU A 10 9.80 -19.01 -5.23
N PHE A 11 9.42 -19.83 -6.20
CA PHE A 11 10.04 -19.84 -7.54
C PHE A 11 9.73 -18.58 -8.36
N VAL A 12 8.55 -17.98 -8.18
CA VAL A 12 8.13 -16.74 -8.88
C VAL A 12 8.87 -15.52 -8.34
N VAL A 13 9.09 -15.46 -7.01
CA VAL A 13 9.72 -14.33 -6.32
C VAL A 13 11.24 -14.29 -6.58
N LEU A 14 11.92 -15.44 -6.60
CA LEU A 14 13.37 -15.51 -6.77
C LEU A 14 13.84 -15.19 -8.20
N ASN A 15 12.97 -15.27 -9.21
CA ASN A 15 13.34 -15.09 -10.62
C ASN A 15 13.08 -13.69 -11.20
N THR A 16 12.58 -12.71 -10.42
CA THR A 16 12.09 -11.43 -10.99
C THR A 16 12.71 -10.14 -10.43
N VAL A 17 13.75 -10.17 -9.59
CA VAL A 17 14.27 -8.93 -8.98
C VAL A 17 15.72 -8.66 -9.34
N SER A 18 15.92 -7.80 -10.35
CA SER A 18 17.18 -7.08 -10.58
C SER A 18 17.19 -5.75 -9.81
N LEU A 19 18.37 -5.39 -9.28
CA LEU A 19 18.68 -4.15 -8.55
C LEU A 19 18.19 -2.89 -9.27
N VAL A 20 17.41 -2.04 -8.58
CA VAL A 20 17.42 -0.58 -8.80
C VAL A 20 17.09 0.14 -7.49
N GLY A 21 17.96 1.08 -7.10
CA GLY A 21 17.66 2.10 -6.11
C GLY A 21 16.54 3.00 -6.60
N THR A 22 15.33 2.73 -6.14
CA THR A 22 14.31 3.77 -5.96
C THR A 22 13.77 3.57 -4.56
N GLN A 23 14.34 4.31 -3.61
CA GLN A 23 13.72 4.46 -2.30
C GLN A 23 12.37 5.13 -2.53
N GLN A 24 11.30 4.34 -2.66
CA GLN A 24 10.06 4.80 -2.06
C GLN A 24 10.33 4.88 -0.58
N ALA A 25 10.39 6.12 -0.06
CA ALA A 25 10.33 6.32 1.37
C ALA A 25 9.02 5.67 1.83
N PHE A 26 9.15 4.69 2.71
CA PHE A 26 8.05 4.08 3.42
C PHE A 26 7.08 5.19 3.90
N GLY A 27 5.86 5.22 3.33
CA GLY A 27 4.90 6.33 3.49
C GLY A 27 4.68 7.22 2.25
N SER A 28 5.31 6.92 1.11
CA SER A 28 5.13 7.62 -0.17
C SER A 28 3.83 7.21 -0.90
N VAL A 29 3.45 8.02 -1.89
CA VAL A 29 2.27 7.79 -2.73
C VAL A 29 2.68 7.76 -4.19
N SER A 30 2.39 6.65 -4.88
CA SER A 30 2.69 6.50 -6.30
C SER A 30 1.71 7.28 -7.18
N TYR A 31 2.23 7.85 -8.28
CA TYR A 31 1.40 8.51 -9.30
C TYR A 31 0.29 7.60 -9.86
N PRO A 32 0.56 6.31 -10.21
CA PRO A 32 -0.49 5.40 -10.66
C PRO A 32 -1.61 5.23 -9.63
N ALA A 33 -1.32 5.23 -8.32
CA ALA A 33 -2.35 5.17 -7.29
C ALA A 33 -3.21 6.44 -7.25
N ILE A 34 -2.61 7.62 -7.44
CA ILE A 34 -3.36 8.88 -7.57
C ILE A 34 -4.31 8.80 -8.78
N GLN A 35 -3.80 8.39 -9.96
CA GLN A 35 -4.63 8.27 -11.16
C GLN A 35 -5.79 7.30 -11.00
N ARG A 36 -5.64 6.23 -10.21
CA ARG A 36 -6.73 5.30 -9.93
C ARG A 36 -7.82 5.89 -9.03
N ILE A 37 -7.49 6.85 -8.17
CA ILE A 37 -8.46 7.51 -7.28
C ILE A 37 -9.13 8.69 -7.97
N ILE A 38 -8.41 9.39 -8.86
CA ILE A 38 -8.89 10.54 -9.62
C ILE A 38 -8.58 10.38 -11.12
N PRO A 39 -9.23 9.45 -11.83
CA PRO A 39 -8.94 9.17 -13.24
C PRO A 39 -9.25 10.35 -14.17
N HIS A 40 -10.08 11.29 -13.73
CA HIS A 40 -10.44 12.49 -14.48
C HIS A 40 -9.43 13.63 -14.37
N ALA A 41 -8.48 13.56 -13.44
CA ALA A 41 -7.45 14.57 -13.33
C ALA A 41 -6.49 14.45 -14.52
N THR A 42 -6.04 15.58 -15.05
CA THR A 42 -5.00 15.58 -16.08
C THR A 42 -3.74 14.90 -15.54
N ASN A 43 -2.97 14.22 -16.41
CA ASN A 43 -1.71 13.59 -16.02
C ASN A 43 -0.79 14.58 -15.29
N ALA A 44 -0.72 15.83 -15.75
CA ALA A 44 0.05 16.89 -15.10
C ALA A 44 -0.44 17.18 -13.67
N ASN A 45 -1.76 17.29 -13.44
CA ASN A 45 -2.31 17.55 -12.12
C ASN A 45 -2.14 16.36 -11.18
N ALA A 46 -2.40 15.13 -11.65
CA ALA A 46 -2.20 13.92 -10.86
C ALA A 46 -0.71 13.69 -10.51
N PHE A 47 0.19 13.99 -11.44
CA PHE A 47 1.64 13.92 -11.23
C PHE A 47 2.12 14.98 -10.23
N ALA A 48 1.68 16.23 -10.38
CA ALA A 48 2.00 17.30 -9.44
C ALA A 48 1.47 17.00 -8.03
N LEU A 49 0.27 16.42 -7.91
CA LEU A 49 -0.27 15.95 -6.64
C LEU A 49 0.61 14.86 -6.02
N ALA A 50 0.99 13.84 -6.80
CA ALA A 50 1.88 12.77 -6.33
C ALA A 50 3.24 13.33 -5.86
N GLN A 51 3.84 14.24 -6.62
CA GLN A 51 5.09 14.90 -6.23
C GLN A 51 4.93 15.70 -4.94
N GLY A 52 3.88 16.52 -4.81
CA GLY A 52 3.63 17.32 -3.62
C GLY A 52 3.39 16.47 -2.37
N LEU A 53 2.70 15.35 -2.51
CA LEU A 53 2.55 14.36 -1.43
C LEU A 53 3.90 13.76 -1.05
N ASN A 54 4.72 13.40 -2.04
CA ASN A 54 6.03 12.78 -1.80
C ASN A 54 7.08 13.74 -1.21
N GLN A 55 6.98 15.04 -1.49
CA GLN A 55 7.77 16.08 -0.83
C GLN A 55 7.40 16.26 0.65
N ASN A 56 6.21 15.81 1.05
CA ASN A 56 5.68 15.93 2.40
C ASN A 56 5.58 14.57 3.12
N VAL A 57 6.34 13.55 2.70
CA VAL A 57 6.37 12.25 3.38
C VAL A 57 6.70 12.45 4.88
N GLY A 58 5.95 11.74 5.74
CA GLY A 58 6.03 11.89 7.19
C GLY A 58 5.31 13.11 7.76
N LYS A 59 4.95 14.10 6.92
CA LYS A 59 4.18 15.30 7.29
C LYS A 59 2.70 15.12 6.90
N TYR A 60 2.05 14.08 7.42
CA TYR A 60 0.71 13.65 6.99
C TYR A 60 -0.38 14.73 7.10
N ALA A 61 -0.26 15.66 8.06
CA ALA A 61 -1.16 16.81 8.16
C ALA A 61 -1.03 17.74 6.93
N ALA A 62 0.20 18.05 6.51
CA ALA A 62 0.47 18.85 5.31
C ALA A 62 0.00 18.11 4.04
N MET A 63 0.21 16.80 3.97
CA MET A 63 -0.30 15.96 2.88
C MET A 63 -1.83 16.05 2.77
N ARG A 64 -2.58 15.95 3.89
CA ARG A 64 -4.05 16.10 3.90
C ARG A 64 -4.47 17.50 3.46
N THR A 65 -3.79 18.54 3.92
CA THR A 65 -4.05 19.93 3.46
C THR A 65 -3.84 20.07 1.95
N LEU A 66 -2.77 19.48 1.42
CA LEU A 66 -2.47 19.50 -0.02
C LEU A 66 -3.53 18.76 -0.84
N VAL A 67 -4.04 17.61 -0.36
CA VAL A 67 -5.21 16.95 -0.96
C VAL A 67 -6.41 17.90 -0.96
N ASN A 68 -6.76 18.49 0.18
CA ASN A 68 -7.91 19.40 0.25
C ASN A 68 -7.76 20.60 -0.72
N GLN A 69 -6.58 21.22 -0.76
CA GLN A 69 -6.27 22.32 -1.67
C GLN A 69 -6.45 21.92 -3.14
N PHE A 70 -5.95 20.74 -3.52
CA PHE A 70 -6.09 20.20 -4.87
C PHE A 70 -7.55 20.17 -5.35
N PHE A 71 -8.47 19.74 -4.49
CA PHE A 71 -9.91 19.72 -4.82
C PHE A 71 -10.55 21.10 -4.77
N THR A 72 -10.19 21.97 -3.82
CA THR A 72 -10.72 23.36 -3.79
C THR A 72 -10.31 24.18 -5.00
N GLN A 73 -9.17 23.87 -5.61
CA GLN A 73 -8.67 24.49 -6.84
C GLN A 73 -9.25 23.84 -8.12
N ASN A 74 -10.21 22.91 -8.00
CA ASN A 74 -10.80 22.17 -9.11
C ASN A 74 -9.78 21.40 -9.99
N LYS A 75 -8.60 21.07 -9.45
CA LYS A 75 -7.53 20.37 -10.20
C LYS A 75 -7.83 18.89 -10.48
N ALA A 76 -8.80 18.32 -9.76
CA ALA A 76 -9.28 16.96 -9.98
C ALA A 76 -10.04 16.79 -11.31
N GLY A 77 -10.44 17.90 -11.95
CA GLY A 77 -11.30 17.88 -13.13
C GLY A 77 -12.76 17.63 -12.78
N LYS A 78 -13.60 17.48 -13.82
CA LYS A 78 -15.01 17.13 -13.67
C LYS A 78 -15.18 15.64 -14.04
N PRO A 79 -15.87 14.85 -13.21
CA PRO A 79 -16.25 13.50 -13.58
C PRO A 79 -17.08 13.49 -14.85
N ASN A 80 -16.78 12.60 -15.79
CA ASN A 80 -17.60 12.42 -16.98
C ASN A 80 -18.75 11.47 -16.61
N PRO A 81 -20.03 11.92 -16.57
CA PRO A 81 -21.13 11.16 -15.97
C PRO A 81 -21.50 9.86 -16.69
N LYS A 82 -20.91 9.58 -17.85
CA LYS A 82 -21.27 8.43 -18.69
C LYS A 82 -20.36 7.21 -18.53
N THR A 83 -19.18 7.33 -17.90
CA THR A 83 -18.12 6.32 -18.06
C THR A 83 -17.31 5.97 -16.82
N LEU A 84 -17.56 6.60 -15.67
CA LEU A 84 -16.94 6.18 -14.40
C LEU A 84 -17.98 6.18 -13.28
N SER A 85 -17.81 5.26 -12.32
CA SER A 85 -18.72 4.90 -11.21
C SER A 85 -19.54 6.07 -10.63
N LEU A 86 -20.77 5.80 -10.13
CA LEU A 86 -21.58 6.74 -9.32
C LEU A 86 -20.83 7.33 -8.10
N TYR A 87 -19.73 6.69 -7.71
CA TYR A 87 -18.86 7.10 -6.63
C TYR A 87 -17.66 7.94 -7.09
N ASP A 88 -17.42 8.14 -8.37
CA ASP A 88 -16.29 8.94 -8.89
C ASP A 88 -16.65 10.44 -8.92
N ASN A 89 -17.05 10.99 -7.77
CA ASN A 89 -17.28 12.42 -7.61
C ASN A 89 -16.19 13.05 -6.75
N SER A 90 -15.91 14.35 -6.97
CA SER A 90 -14.81 15.07 -6.32
C SER A 90 -14.81 14.95 -4.78
N THR A 91 -15.98 14.83 -4.15
CA THR A 91 -16.09 14.65 -2.69
C THR A 91 -15.55 13.29 -2.26
N TYR A 92 -15.94 12.23 -2.97
CA TYR A 92 -15.53 10.86 -2.64
C TYR A 92 -14.07 10.58 -3.01
N SER A 93 -13.60 11.08 -4.16
CA SER A 93 -12.18 10.96 -4.53
C SER A 93 -11.27 11.71 -3.55
N ARG A 94 -11.74 12.86 -3.00
CA ARG A 94 -11.06 13.56 -1.90
C ARG A 94 -11.00 12.70 -0.64
N GLN A 95 -12.12 12.08 -0.23
CA GLN A 95 -12.14 11.19 0.93
C GLN A 95 -11.18 10.01 0.77
N LYS A 96 -11.13 9.38 -0.42
CA LYS A 96 -10.19 8.30 -0.74
C LYS A 96 -8.73 8.74 -0.67
N LEU A 97 -8.40 9.92 -1.21
CA LEU A 97 -7.04 10.46 -1.12
C LEU A 97 -6.63 10.80 0.31
N VAL A 98 -7.55 11.32 1.14
CA VAL A 98 -7.29 11.53 2.57
C VAL A 98 -7.14 10.19 3.30
N ALA A 99 -7.97 9.19 2.99
CA ALA A 99 -7.87 7.85 3.56
C ALA A 99 -6.55 7.17 3.20
N LEU A 100 -6.07 7.34 1.96
CA LEU A 100 -4.74 6.91 1.55
C LEU A 100 -3.64 7.54 2.41
N VAL A 101 -3.68 8.86 2.62
CA VAL A 101 -2.69 9.54 3.49
C VAL A 101 -2.75 9.00 4.92
N ASN A 102 -3.95 8.74 5.44
CA ASN A 102 -4.13 8.16 6.77
C ASN A 102 -3.60 6.72 6.84
N ASN A 103 -3.80 5.91 5.79
CA ASN A 103 -3.23 4.58 5.68
C ASN A 103 -1.69 4.62 5.70
N ARG A 104 -1.07 5.53 4.95
CA ARG A 104 0.39 5.73 5.00
C ARG A 104 0.88 6.09 6.39
N GLN A 105 0.14 6.93 7.12
CA GLN A 105 0.42 7.24 8.51
C GLN A 105 0.30 6.01 9.42
N ALA A 106 -0.78 5.23 9.29
CA ALA A 106 -1.03 4.03 10.09
C ALA A 106 0.04 2.95 9.86
N ILE A 107 0.35 2.66 8.60
CA ILE A 107 1.45 1.76 8.22
C ILE A 107 2.75 2.27 8.85
N THR A 108 3.01 3.58 8.76
CA THR A 108 4.25 4.16 9.31
C THR A 108 4.38 4.01 10.81
N ASN A 109 3.27 4.18 11.52
CA ASN A 109 3.19 3.96 12.96
C ASN A 109 3.38 2.48 13.29
N TRP A 110 2.73 1.56 12.59
CA TRP A 110 2.88 0.11 12.82
C TRP A 110 4.34 -0.34 12.71
N TRP A 111 5.06 0.12 11.69
CA TRP A 111 6.48 -0.19 11.56
C TRP A 111 7.34 0.42 12.65
N THR A 112 7.13 1.70 12.96
CA THR A 112 7.94 2.41 13.95
C THR A 112 7.70 1.90 15.37
N GLN A 113 6.45 1.57 15.71
CA GLN A 113 6.04 1.24 17.07
C GLN A 113 6.13 -0.26 17.38
N ASP A 114 5.86 -1.12 16.39
CA ASP A 114 5.73 -2.55 16.63
C ASP A 114 6.71 -3.39 15.79
N LEU A 115 6.68 -3.29 14.45
CA LEU A 115 7.45 -4.22 13.60
C LEU A 115 8.97 -4.03 13.71
N THR A 116 9.50 -2.81 13.56
CA THR A 116 10.95 -2.59 13.63
C THR A 116 11.51 -3.01 15.01
N PRO A 117 10.90 -2.62 16.15
CA PRO A 117 11.31 -3.14 17.45
C PRO A 117 11.18 -4.67 17.57
N GLY A 118 10.08 -5.26 17.09
CA GLY A 118 9.84 -6.70 17.14
C GLY A 118 10.88 -7.50 16.36
N PHE A 119 11.13 -7.11 15.10
CA PHE A 119 12.19 -7.72 14.29
C PHE A 119 13.59 -7.50 14.87
N THR A 120 13.85 -6.36 15.51
CA THR A 120 15.15 -6.11 16.16
C THR A 120 15.38 -7.07 17.32
N LYS A 121 14.34 -7.43 18.08
CA LYS A 121 14.42 -8.40 19.19
C LYS A 121 14.66 -9.84 18.70
N ILE A 122 14.02 -10.24 17.61
CA ILE A 122 14.15 -11.59 17.05
C ILE A 122 15.48 -11.76 16.30
N TYR A 123 15.89 -10.73 15.56
CA TYR A 123 17.05 -10.77 14.66
C TYR A 123 18.15 -9.79 15.09
N ASN A 124 18.00 -8.53 14.65
CA ASN A 124 18.84 -7.36 14.94
C ASN A 124 18.35 -6.16 14.10
N ALA A 125 18.93 -4.98 14.33
CA ALA A 125 18.56 -3.74 13.65
C ALA A 125 18.82 -3.77 12.13
N ALA A 126 19.89 -4.43 11.68
CA ALA A 126 20.21 -4.53 10.25
C ALA A 126 19.15 -5.34 9.50
N THR A 127 18.76 -6.49 10.05
CA THR A 127 17.72 -7.35 9.46
C THR A 127 16.35 -6.68 9.48
N ALA A 128 16.01 -6.00 10.58
CA ALA A 128 14.77 -5.21 10.67
C ALA A 128 14.72 -4.11 9.59
N THR A 129 15.85 -3.45 9.32
CA THR A 129 15.96 -2.45 8.26
C THR A 129 15.78 -3.08 6.87
N THR A 130 16.39 -4.24 6.62
CA THR A 130 16.20 -4.99 5.37
C THR A 130 14.74 -5.36 5.14
N TYR A 131 14.03 -5.86 6.15
CA TYR A 131 12.61 -6.21 6.02
C TYR A 131 11.72 -4.97 5.81
N LYS A 132 12.05 -3.84 6.43
CA LYS A 132 11.35 -2.56 6.18
C LYS A 132 11.53 -2.09 4.74
N ASN A 133 12.75 -2.18 4.21
CA ASN A 133 13.04 -1.80 2.82
C ASN A 133 12.35 -2.76 1.84
N LEU A 134 12.27 -4.05 2.16
CA LEU A 134 11.55 -5.04 1.36
C LEU A 134 10.03 -4.75 1.32
N TYR A 135 9.44 -4.33 2.44
CA TYR A 135 8.04 -3.89 2.46
C TYR A 135 7.82 -2.70 1.53
N ALA A 136 8.69 -1.69 1.60
CA ALA A 136 8.62 -0.52 0.73
C ALA A 136 8.74 -0.88 -0.76
N TYR A 137 9.54 -1.90 -1.11
CA TYR A 137 9.61 -2.43 -2.47
C TYR A 137 8.25 -2.99 -2.91
N PHE A 138 7.64 -3.89 -2.14
CA PHE A 138 6.34 -4.48 -2.51
C PHE A 138 5.21 -3.44 -2.53
N ASP A 139 5.24 -2.48 -1.61
CA ASP A 139 4.28 -1.37 -1.55
C ASP A 139 4.32 -0.52 -2.84
N SER A 140 5.53 -0.28 -3.37
CA SER A 140 5.71 0.40 -4.66
C SER A 140 5.15 -0.40 -5.83
N ARG A 141 5.28 -1.73 -5.78
CA ARG A 141 4.93 -2.64 -6.88
C ARG A 141 3.43 -2.86 -6.97
N TYR A 142 2.75 -3.06 -5.84
CA TYR A 142 1.33 -3.38 -5.80
C TYR A 142 0.42 -2.15 -5.77
N THR A 143 0.90 -1.00 -6.26
CA THR A 143 0.15 0.25 -6.41
C THR A 143 -0.68 0.57 -5.16
N ASN A 144 -0.06 0.44 -3.99
CA ASN A 144 -0.67 0.66 -2.68
C ASN A 144 -1.86 -0.28 -2.34
N SER A 145 -1.85 -1.52 -2.84
CA SER A 145 -2.71 -2.57 -2.26
C SER A 145 -2.04 -3.12 -1.00
N PHE A 146 -2.70 -2.95 0.14
CA PHE A 146 -2.17 -3.37 1.44
C PHE A 146 -2.05 -4.89 1.51
N THR A 147 -3.07 -5.62 1.04
CA THR A 147 -3.17 -7.07 1.08
C THR A 147 -2.06 -7.72 0.27
N TYR A 148 -1.89 -7.34 -1.00
CA TYR A 148 -0.79 -7.90 -1.80
C TYR A 148 0.56 -7.54 -1.19
N THR A 149 0.76 -6.27 -0.78
CA THR A 149 2.01 -5.84 -0.15
C THR A 149 2.36 -6.71 1.06
N VAL A 150 1.41 -6.89 1.98
CA VAL A 150 1.60 -7.68 3.21
C VAL A 150 1.82 -9.16 2.88
N VAL A 151 1.03 -9.75 1.98
CA VAL A 151 1.15 -11.18 1.62
C VAL A 151 2.53 -11.48 1.03
N TYR A 152 2.96 -10.73 0.02
CA TYR A 152 4.25 -10.97 -0.65
C TYR A 152 5.44 -10.66 0.26
N TRP A 153 5.32 -9.61 1.08
CA TRP A 153 6.33 -9.27 2.08
C TRP A 153 6.45 -10.34 3.16
N MET A 154 5.34 -10.71 3.81
CA MET A 154 5.31 -11.73 4.87
C MET A 154 5.84 -13.05 4.35
N LEU A 155 5.41 -13.46 3.15
CA LEU A 155 5.94 -14.65 2.54
C LEU A 155 7.47 -14.59 2.51
N THR A 156 8.03 -13.58 1.86
CA THR A 156 9.49 -13.45 1.66
C THR A 156 10.26 -13.44 2.99
N VAL A 157 9.75 -12.73 3.99
CA VAL A 157 10.33 -12.71 5.35
C VAL A 157 10.32 -14.11 5.97
N LEU A 158 9.17 -14.79 5.93
CA LEU A 158 8.99 -16.10 6.54
C LEU A 158 9.75 -17.20 5.80
N MET A 159 10.01 -17.07 4.49
CA MET A 159 10.76 -18.09 3.76
C MET A 159 12.22 -18.16 4.18
N LYS A 160 12.82 -17.02 4.54
CA LYS A 160 14.23 -16.95 4.92
C LYS A 160 14.54 -17.86 6.11
N ASP A 161 13.63 -17.94 7.07
CA ASP A 161 13.82 -18.69 8.31
C ASP A 161 12.92 -19.92 8.40
N MET A 162 12.35 -20.38 7.27
CA MET A 162 11.42 -21.50 7.26
C MET A 162 11.99 -22.71 8.01
N TRP A 163 13.27 -23.02 7.85
CA TRP A 163 13.92 -24.19 8.46
C TRP A 163 14.34 -23.99 9.92
N ASN A 164 14.16 -22.78 10.48
CA ASN A 164 14.41 -22.48 11.89
C ASN A 164 13.06 -22.28 12.60
N GLU A 165 12.49 -23.38 13.11
CA GLU A 165 11.15 -23.40 13.69
C GLU A 165 10.93 -22.37 14.79
N VAL A 166 11.92 -22.19 15.68
CA VAL A 166 11.84 -21.22 16.78
C VAL A 166 11.72 -19.79 16.24
N THR A 167 12.58 -19.42 15.30
CA THR A 167 12.61 -18.07 14.72
C THR A 167 11.41 -17.83 13.81
N TYR A 168 11.01 -18.83 13.03
CA TYR A 168 9.83 -18.80 12.19
C TYR A 168 8.56 -18.54 12.99
N ASN A 169 8.32 -19.34 14.04
CA ASN A 169 7.13 -19.19 14.88
C ASN A 169 7.12 -17.83 15.60
N ALA A 170 8.24 -17.42 16.21
CA ALA A 170 8.35 -16.11 16.85
C ALA A 170 8.06 -14.95 15.88
N THR A 171 8.46 -15.10 14.62
CA THR A 171 8.22 -14.09 13.57
C THR A 171 6.76 -14.07 13.12
N VAL A 172 6.15 -15.24 12.91
CA VAL A 172 4.72 -15.35 12.58
C VAL A 172 3.85 -14.74 13.67
N ASP A 173 4.11 -15.09 14.93
CA ASP A 173 3.35 -14.61 16.09
C ASP A 173 3.48 -13.09 16.21
N MET A 174 4.72 -12.57 16.13
CA MET A 174 4.97 -11.13 16.21
C MET A 174 4.26 -10.34 15.10
N ILE A 175 4.30 -10.79 13.85
CA ILE A 175 3.60 -10.10 12.76
C ILE A 175 2.09 -10.15 12.96
N THR A 176 1.55 -11.31 13.32
CA THR A 176 0.09 -11.52 13.48
C THR A 176 -0.47 -10.71 14.64
N ASP A 177 0.20 -10.74 15.81
CA ASP A 177 -0.22 -10.01 17.01
C ASP A 177 -0.19 -8.51 16.78
N THR A 178 0.89 -8.00 16.19
CA THR A 178 1.05 -6.56 15.97
C THR A 178 0.10 -6.04 14.90
N MET A 179 -0.15 -6.82 13.84
CA MET A 179 -1.16 -6.48 12.83
C MET A 179 -2.56 -6.46 13.44
N THR A 180 -2.95 -7.49 14.20
CA THR A 180 -4.27 -7.57 14.87
C THR A 180 -4.50 -6.38 15.78
N LYS A 181 -3.54 -6.10 16.68
CA LYS A 181 -3.56 -4.96 17.59
C LYS A 181 -3.71 -3.62 16.87
N GLN A 182 -3.05 -3.44 15.72
CA GLN A 182 -3.16 -2.18 14.97
C GLN A 182 -4.45 -2.07 14.17
N VAL A 183 -4.98 -3.17 13.63
CA VAL A 183 -6.30 -3.19 12.98
C VAL A 183 -7.42 -2.84 13.96
N GLU A 184 -7.37 -3.36 15.18
CA GLU A 184 -8.33 -3.02 16.24
C GLU A 184 -8.26 -1.55 16.65
N LYS A 185 -7.06 -0.96 16.66
CA LYS A 185 -6.86 0.47 16.97
C LYS A 185 -7.26 1.39 15.84
N SER A 186 -7.00 0.98 14.60
CA SER A 186 -7.30 1.79 13.42
C SER A 186 -7.62 0.93 12.21
N PRO A 187 -8.89 0.93 11.74
CA PRO A 187 -9.25 0.24 10.52
C PRO A 187 -8.59 0.87 9.27
N THR A 188 -7.96 2.04 9.40
CA THR A 188 -7.22 2.68 8.30
C THR A 188 -5.95 1.92 7.89
N LEU A 189 -5.42 1.04 8.74
CA LEU A 189 -4.24 0.23 8.42
C LEU A 189 -4.50 -0.71 7.25
N VAL A 190 -5.71 -1.28 7.15
CA VAL A 190 -6.12 -2.25 6.14
C VAL A 190 -6.84 -1.59 4.95
N PHE A 191 -6.59 -0.30 4.73
CA PHE A 191 -7.22 0.41 3.63
C PHE A 191 -6.66 -0.06 2.28
N GLU A 192 -7.57 -0.54 1.43
CA GLU A 192 -7.26 -0.89 0.05
C GLU A 192 -7.67 0.24 -0.88
N ILE A 193 -6.70 0.79 -1.62
CA ILE A 193 -7.04 1.64 -2.78
C ILE A 193 -7.59 0.78 -3.92
N TYR A 194 -7.15 -0.48 -3.99
CA TYR A 194 -7.37 -1.36 -5.14
C TYR A 194 -7.32 -2.84 -4.76
N THR A 195 -8.31 -3.62 -5.19
CA THR A 195 -8.28 -5.09 -5.16
C THR A 195 -8.78 -5.64 -6.49
N GLU A 196 -8.34 -6.84 -6.90
CA GLU A 196 -8.89 -7.53 -8.08
C GLU A 196 -10.41 -7.74 -7.95
N ALA A 197 -10.97 -7.81 -6.73
CA ALA A 197 -12.42 -7.85 -6.51
C ALA A 197 -13.10 -6.50 -6.83
N PHE A 198 -12.45 -5.38 -6.51
CA PHE A 198 -12.88 -4.05 -6.97
C PHE A 198 -12.81 -3.96 -8.50
N GLU A 199 -11.76 -4.50 -9.11
CA GLU A 199 -11.56 -4.54 -10.56
C GLU A 199 -12.55 -5.48 -11.27
N ALA A 200 -12.89 -6.62 -10.67
CA ALA A 200 -13.89 -7.56 -11.17
C ALA A 200 -15.29 -6.93 -11.14
N ASN A 201 -15.64 -6.23 -10.06
CA ASN A 201 -16.88 -5.44 -10.01
C ASN A 201 -16.86 -4.28 -11.02
N HIS A 202 -15.72 -3.60 -11.17
CA HIS A 202 -15.52 -2.51 -12.14
C HIS A 202 -15.69 -2.99 -13.59
N ASN A 203 -15.06 -4.10 -13.97
CA ASN A 203 -15.12 -4.67 -15.32
C ASN A 203 -16.45 -5.37 -15.62
N GLN A 204 -17.14 -5.93 -14.61
CA GLN A 204 -18.50 -6.46 -14.78
C GLN A 204 -19.53 -5.36 -15.06
N THR A 205 -19.34 -4.14 -14.52
CA THR A 205 -20.23 -3.01 -14.80
C THR A 205 -20.00 -2.31 -16.15
N TYR A 206 -18.85 -2.52 -16.82
CA TYR A 206 -18.50 -1.77 -18.05
C TYR A 206 -18.59 -2.52 -19.39
N MET A 207 -18.86 -3.84 -19.43
CA MET A 207 -18.98 -4.58 -20.69
C MET A 207 -20.39 -5.14 -21.01
N LYS A 208 -21.46 -4.54 -20.44
CA LYS A 208 -22.84 -4.94 -20.78
C LYS A 208 -23.71 -3.84 -21.40
N GLY A 209 -23.11 -2.75 -21.88
CA GLY A 209 -23.80 -1.81 -22.77
C GLY A 209 -23.58 -2.22 -24.22
N LYS A 210 -24.65 -2.66 -24.91
CA LYS A 210 -24.63 -2.95 -26.35
C LYS A 210 -24.18 -1.70 -27.14
N TRP A 211 -23.36 -1.94 -28.16
CA TRP A 211 -22.97 -1.00 -29.22
C TRP A 211 -24.18 -0.45 -29.97
#